data_AF-A0A0H5SFE5-F1
#
_entry.id   AF-A0A0H5SFE5-F1
#
_cell.length_a   1.000
_cell.length_b   1.000
_cell.length_c   1.000
_cell.angle_alpha   90.00
_cell.angle_beta   90.00
_cell.angle_gamma   90.00
#
_symmetry.space_group_name_H-M   'P 1'
#
loop_
_entity.id
_entity.type
_entity.pdbx_description
1 polymer ?
#
loop_
_entity_poly.entity_id
_entity_poly.type
_entity_poly.pdbx_seq_one_letter_code
_entity_poly.pdbx_strand_id
1 'polypeptide(L)'
;MKRLYFGLLFFFVVLFIVSCNKKNRHVNIGNLSFDYDPNVWELVEKTDNSGPLELKDKDNNIISINVTKESTYQHPMTMISFIDNLLSENDGFEVYKEPSEITVNNTQWYEYGYLFKVDSTTYKIYQRYYGKYYNAASVSFTSTIEKFDAGFEEALKLFSGIKVEEIDNKENEDKAKKFLVGEWDLNGKGYLILNDDGTYEWYSDNSKDKNNMHYGTYGCDVENVDMNMYEGDGIYLVLFPEALIVDGEESASLQYKNDYFISFEKDENDSYPMVNIGTYTLYTLTKQ
;
A
#
# COMPACT_ATOMS: atom_id res chain seq x y z
N MET A 1 58.43 31.34 9.50
CA MET A 1 57.65 30.07 9.47
C MET A 1 56.63 29.92 10.61
N LYS A 2 56.89 30.30 11.88
CA LYS A 2 55.92 30.09 12.99
C LYS A 2 54.58 30.86 12.90
N ARG A 3 54.49 31.96 12.13
CA ARG A 3 53.25 32.76 11.99
C ARG A 3 52.25 32.24 10.94
N LEU A 4 52.70 31.39 10.00
CA LEU A 4 51.80 30.80 8.98
C LEU A 4 51.01 29.61 9.53
N TYR A 5 51.61 28.82 10.43
CA TYR A 5 50.96 27.66 11.04
C TYR A 5 49.83 28.04 12.02
N PHE A 6 49.91 29.21 12.65
CA PHE A 6 48.86 29.67 13.58
C PHE A 6 47.57 30.09 12.87
N GLY A 7 47.67 30.65 11.66
CA GLY A 7 46.50 31.02 10.84
C GLY A 7 45.75 29.79 10.28
N LEU A 8 46.49 28.76 9.85
CA LEU A 8 45.93 27.52 9.34
C LEU A 8 45.22 26.69 10.45
N LEU A 9 45.75 26.72 11.68
CA LEU A 9 45.12 26.06 12.82
C LEU A 9 43.81 26.74 13.22
N PHE A 10 43.75 28.08 13.16
CA PHE A 10 42.53 28.84 13.47
C PHE A 10 41.44 28.63 12.41
N PHE A 11 41.83 28.51 11.12
CA PHE A 11 40.89 28.18 10.04
C PHE A 11 40.33 26.75 10.17
N PHE A 12 41.14 25.80 10.63
CA PHE A 12 40.68 24.43 10.91
C PHE A 12 39.72 24.38 12.11
N VAL A 13 39.98 25.13 13.18
CA VAL A 13 39.09 25.17 14.36
C VAL A 13 37.76 25.86 14.03
N VAL A 14 37.76 26.89 13.18
CA VAL A 14 36.51 27.53 12.71
C VAL A 14 35.71 26.59 11.79
N LEU A 15 36.37 25.76 10.97
CA LEU A 15 35.70 24.72 10.17
C LEU A 15 35.08 23.60 11.02
N PHE A 16 35.64 23.30 12.20
CA PHE A 16 35.07 22.30 13.12
C PHE A 16 33.90 22.83 13.97
N ILE A 17 33.77 24.14 14.17
CA ILE A 17 32.70 24.73 15.00
C ILE A 17 31.40 24.98 14.20
N VAL A 18 31.44 24.97 12.86
CA VAL A 18 30.22 25.10 12.02
C VAL A 18 29.49 23.76 11.83
N SER A 19 30.07 22.63 12.25
CA SER A 19 29.43 21.31 12.13
C SER A 19 28.66 20.89 13.38
N CYS A 20 28.00 21.82 14.06
CA CYS A 20 26.86 21.49 14.93
C CYS A 20 25.57 21.48 14.11
N ASN A 21 25.56 20.75 12.98
CA ASN A 21 24.31 20.35 12.36
C ASN A 21 23.57 19.50 13.38
N LYS A 22 22.37 19.93 13.79
CA LYS A 22 21.46 19.06 14.54
C LYS A 22 21.41 17.74 13.76
N LYS A 23 21.83 16.64 14.39
CA LYS A 23 21.75 15.32 13.78
C LYS A 23 20.32 15.08 13.29
N ASN A 24 20.18 14.42 12.15
CA ASN A 24 18.89 13.94 11.68
C ASN A 24 18.15 13.26 12.84
N ARG A 25 16.85 13.53 12.93
CA ARG A 25 15.99 12.91 13.93
C ARG A 25 15.41 11.64 13.36
N HIS A 26 15.53 10.57 14.14
CA HIS A 26 15.01 9.26 13.79
C HIS A 26 13.59 9.08 14.34
N VAL A 27 12.71 8.50 13.54
CA VAL A 27 11.31 8.22 13.88
C VAL A 27 11.00 6.77 13.53
N ASN A 28 10.26 6.11 14.43
CA ASN A 28 9.64 4.81 14.21
C ASN A 28 8.12 4.96 14.38
N ILE A 29 7.34 4.45 13.43
CA ILE A 29 5.87 4.47 13.45
C ILE A 29 5.34 3.21 12.76
N GLY A 30 4.63 2.37 13.52
CA GLY A 30 4.22 1.05 13.03
C GLY A 30 5.43 0.24 12.55
N ASN A 31 5.35 -0.29 11.33
CA ASN A 31 6.43 -1.01 10.65
C ASN A 31 7.36 -0.10 9.83
N LEU A 32 7.26 1.23 9.96
CA LEU A 32 8.10 2.19 9.24
C LEU A 32 9.13 2.84 10.15
N SER A 33 10.30 3.11 9.58
CA SER A 33 11.32 3.96 10.18
C SER A 33 11.91 4.92 9.17
N PHE A 34 12.25 6.14 9.60
CA PHE A 34 12.86 7.15 8.74
C PHE A 34 13.62 8.20 9.55
N ASP A 35 14.48 8.95 8.85
CA ASP A 35 15.22 10.08 9.40
C ASP A 35 14.76 11.38 8.73
N TYR A 36 14.64 12.47 9.49
CA TYR A 36 14.35 13.80 8.95
C TYR A 36 15.35 14.86 9.44
N ASP A 37 15.60 15.88 8.62
CA ASP A 37 16.42 17.04 8.99
C ASP A 37 15.56 18.05 9.80
N PRO A 38 15.81 18.24 11.10
CA PRO A 38 15.04 19.17 11.93
C PRO A 38 15.31 20.65 11.63
N ASN A 39 16.19 20.98 10.68
CA ASN A 39 16.38 22.33 10.18
C ASN A 39 15.45 22.64 8.98
N VAL A 40 14.91 21.60 8.34
CA VAL A 40 13.93 21.71 7.26
C VAL A 40 12.53 21.45 7.79
N TRP A 41 12.38 20.36 8.56
CA TRP A 41 11.10 19.83 9.00
C TRP A 41 10.93 19.98 10.51
N GLU A 42 9.81 20.56 10.92
CA GLU A 42 9.36 20.62 12.30
C GLU A 42 8.27 19.58 12.53
N LEU A 43 8.43 18.74 13.55
CA LEU A 43 7.38 17.80 13.97
C LEU A 43 6.23 18.57 14.61
N VAL A 44 5.03 18.40 14.06
CA VAL A 44 3.81 19.01 14.60
C VAL A 44 3.39 18.23 15.84
N GLU A 45 3.30 18.91 16.99
CA GLU A 45 2.81 18.31 18.23
C GLU A 45 1.33 17.92 18.07
N LYS A 46 1.02 16.64 18.33
CA LYS A 46 -0.37 16.17 18.28
C LYS A 46 -1.08 16.45 19.60
N THR A 47 -2.33 16.88 19.52
CA THR A 47 -3.23 16.96 20.68
C THR A 47 -3.90 15.63 21.02
N ASP A 48 -3.88 14.66 20.10
CA ASP A 48 -4.35 13.29 20.29
C ASP A 48 -3.36 12.25 19.74
N ASN A 49 -3.48 11.01 20.21
CA ASN A 49 -2.58 9.92 19.80
C ASN A 49 -3.06 9.17 18.53
N SER A 50 -4.17 9.59 17.90
CA SER A 50 -4.85 8.85 16.82
C SER A 50 -4.61 9.41 15.42
N GLY A 51 -4.18 10.67 15.28
CA GLY A 51 -3.94 11.30 13.98
C GLY A 51 -2.66 10.81 13.27
N PRO A 52 -2.46 11.18 11.99
CA PRO A 52 -1.22 10.90 11.25
C PRO A 52 -0.03 11.65 11.88
N LEU A 53 1.19 11.18 11.68
CA LEU A 53 2.39 11.94 12.03
C LEU A 53 2.59 13.05 11.00
N GLU A 54 2.71 14.29 11.46
CA GLU A 54 2.86 15.45 10.59
C GLU A 54 4.19 16.17 10.80
N LEU A 55 4.86 16.48 9.70
CA LEU A 55 6.00 17.39 9.66
C LEU A 55 5.63 18.61 8.84
N LYS A 56 6.15 19.77 9.22
CA LYS A 56 5.87 21.04 8.56
C LYS A 56 7.15 21.82 8.31
N ASP A 57 7.26 22.45 7.14
CA ASP A 57 8.36 23.37 6.86
C ASP A 57 7.97 24.84 7.10
N LYS A 58 8.95 25.74 6.92
CA LYS A 58 8.77 27.20 7.08
C LYS A 58 7.76 27.81 6.11
N ASP A 59 7.50 27.16 4.98
CA ASP A 59 6.59 27.64 3.93
C ASP A 59 5.16 27.14 4.17
N ASN A 60 4.95 26.37 5.25
CA ASN A 60 3.73 25.65 5.61
C ASN A 60 3.40 24.49 4.67
N ASN A 61 4.40 23.91 4.00
CA ASN A 61 4.23 22.62 3.36
C ASN A 61 4.17 21.52 4.42
N ILE A 62 3.35 20.50 4.18
CA ILE A 62 3.06 19.46 5.16
C ILE A 62 3.48 18.10 4.58
N ILE A 63 4.25 17.36 5.35
CA ILE A 63 4.38 15.91 5.17
C ILE A 63 3.45 15.24 6.17
N SER A 64 2.56 14.37 5.69
CA SER A 64 1.69 13.57 6.56
C SER A 64 1.96 12.08 6.32
N ILE A 65 2.22 11.35 7.41
CA ILE A 65 2.56 9.93 7.42
C ILE A 65 1.50 9.19 8.24
N ASN A 66 0.78 8.31 7.57
CA ASN A 66 -0.18 7.41 8.20
C ASN A 66 0.29 5.96 8.04
N VAL A 67 0.19 5.17 9.11
CA VAL A 67 0.54 3.74 9.14
C VAL A 67 -0.56 3.03 9.91
N THR A 68 -1.14 2.01 9.27
CA THR A 68 -2.24 1.24 9.84
C THR A 68 -1.99 -0.26 9.70
N LYS A 69 -2.55 -1.00 10.65
CA LYS A 69 -2.72 -2.44 10.56
C LYS A 69 -4.19 -2.72 10.31
N GLU A 70 -4.47 -3.37 9.19
CA GLU A 70 -5.79 -3.63 8.64
C GLU A 70 -6.19 -5.09 8.83
N SER A 71 -7.49 -5.38 8.84
CA SER A 71 -7.99 -6.75 9.02
C SER A 71 -7.86 -7.63 7.77
N THR A 72 -7.52 -7.04 6.62
CA THR A 72 -7.39 -7.75 5.35
C THR A 72 -6.10 -7.35 4.64
N TYR A 73 -5.67 -8.11 3.64
CA TYR A 73 -4.46 -7.76 2.90
C TYR A 73 -4.59 -6.40 2.21
N GLN A 74 -3.49 -5.68 2.08
CA GLN A 74 -3.46 -4.32 1.57
C GLN A 74 -2.79 -4.27 0.21
N HIS A 75 -3.39 -3.50 -0.70
CA HIS A 75 -2.85 -3.24 -2.03
C HIS A 75 -2.82 -1.73 -2.29
N PRO A 76 -1.67 -1.14 -2.70
CA PRO A 76 -1.54 0.30 -2.92
C PRO A 76 -2.60 0.90 -3.86
N MET A 77 -2.95 0.19 -4.95
CA MET A 77 -3.98 0.68 -5.89
C MET A 77 -5.38 0.78 -5.26
N THR A 78 -5.69 -0.03 -4.25
CA THR A 78 -6.96 0.10 -3.51
C THR A 78 -7.02 1.42 -2.75
N MET A 79 -5.90 1.83 -2.12
CA MET A 79 -5.80 3.11 -1.41
C MET A 79 -5.88 4.30 -2.38
N ILE A 80 -5.22 4.21 -3.53
CA ILE A 80 -5.28 5.24 -4.58
C ILE A 80 -6.70 5.38 -5.11
N SER A 81 -7.35 4.27 -5.48
CA SER A 81 -8.73 4.27 -5.97
C SER A 81 -9.71 4.84 -4.95
N PHE A 82 -9.50 4.60 -3.65
CA PHE A 82 -10.31 5.22 -2.59
C PHE A 82 -10.18 6.75 -2.61
N ILE A 83 -8.96 7.29 -2.76
CA ILE A 83 -8.73 8.75 -2.85
C ILE A 83 -9.37 9.33 -4.12
N ASP A 84 -9.24 8.65 -5.26
CA ASP A 84 -9.84 9.08 -6.52
C ASP A 84 -11.37 9.15 -6.42
N ASN A 85 -11.98 8.11 -5.86
CA ASN A 85 -13.43 8.08 -5.66
C ASN A 85 -13.89 9.17 -4.67
N LEU A 86 -13.09 9.48 -3.64
CA LEU A 86 -13.41 10.51 -2.66
C LEU A 86 -13.27 11.93 -3.21
N LEU A 87 -12.31 12.17 -4.10
CA LEU A 87 -11.93 13.52 -4.54
C LEU A 87 -12.28 13.85 -5.99
N SER A 88 -12.63 12.88 -6.82
CA SER A 88 -12.90 13.07 -8.26
C SER A 88 -14.03 14.06 -8.56
N GLU A 89 -14.98 14.22 -7.64
CA GLU A 89 -16.07 15.18 -7.76
C GLU A 89 -15.75 16.57 -7.21
N ASN A 90 -14.58 16.75 -6.58
CA ASN A 90 -14.18 18.06 -6.04
C ASN A 90 -13.72 19.03 -7.13
N ASP A 91 -13.99 20.32 -6.89
CA ASP A 91 -13.53 21.39 -7.78
C ASP A 91 -12.00 21.37 -7.91
N GLY A 92 -11.51 21.52 -9.14
CA GLY A 92 -10.09 21.53 -9.45
C GLY A 92 -9.37 20.20 -9.22
N PHE A 93 -10.08 19.07 -9.11
CA PHE A 93 -9.42 17.76 -9.08
C PHE A 93 -8.77 17.45 -10.43
N GLU A 94 -7.46 17.25 -10.42
CA GLU A 94 -6.67 16.91 -11.62
C GLU A 94 -5.51 16.00 -11.24
N VAL A 95 -5.36 14.89 -11.96
CA VAL A 95 -4.20 14.01 -11.81
C VAL A 95 -3.05 14.57 -12.63
N TYR A 96 -1.93 14.91 -11.97
CA TYR A 96 -0.70 15.35 -12.67
C TYR A 96 0.39 14.29 -12.69
N LYS A 97 0.21 13.22 -11.90
CA LYS A 97 1.12 12.08 -11.82
C LYS A 97 0.30 10.81 -11.63
N GLU A 98 0.18 10.07 -12.72
CA GLU A 98 -0.53 8.78 -12.74
C GLU A 98 0.09 7.79 -11.76
N PRO A 99 -0.74 6.87 -11.21
CA PRO A 99 -0.28 5.78 -10.37
C PRO A 99 0.85 5.01 -11.04
N SER A 100 1.97 4.86 -10.34
CA SER A 100 3.11 4.09 -10.86
C SER A 100 3.87 3.42 -9.73
N GLU A 101 4.37 2.22 -10.01
CA GLU A 101 5.19 1.47 -9.09
C GLU A 101 6.60 2.06 -8.98
N ILE A 102 7.12 2.12 -7.75
CA ILE A 102 8.48 2.55 -7.44
C ILE A 102 9.10 1.61 -6.39
N THR A 103 10.42 1.61 -6.29
CA THR A 103 11.15 0.91 -5.23
C THR A 103 11.77 1.90 -4.26
N VAL A 104 11.51 1.75 -2.96
CA VAL A 104 12.10 2.52 -1.87
C VAL A 104 12.78 1.55 -0.92
N ASN A 105 14.12 1.64 -0.79
CA ASN A 105 14.92 0.77 0.07
C ASN A 105 14.60 -0.73 -0.08
N ASN A 106 14.54 -1.21 -1.33
CA ASN A 106 14.21 -2.60 -1.71
C ASN A 106 12.77 -3.05 -1.41
N THR A 107 11.89 -2.14 -1.04
CA THR A 107 10.47 -2.40 -0.87
C THR A 107 9.69 -1.76 -2.02
N GLN A 108 8.65 -2.44 -2.50
CA GLN A 108 7.74 -1.95 -3.54
C GLN A 108 6.72 -0.96 -2.94
N TRP A 109 6.52 0.15 -3.63
CA TRP A 109 5.57 1.21 -3.28
C TRP A 109 4.87 1.68 -4.56
N TYR A 110 3.78 2.43 -4.41
CA TYR A 110 3.18 3.17 -5.52
C TYR A 110 3.26 4.66 -5.23
N GLU A 111 3.47 5.46 -6.27
CA GLU A 111 3.38 6.91 -6.20
C GLU A 111 2.18 7.43 -6.99
N TYR A 112 1.62 8.55 -6.53
CA TYR A 112 0.45 9.18 -7.12
C TYR A 112 0.45 10.67 -6.81
N GLY A 113 -0.01 11.51 -7.75
CA GLY A 113 -0.04 12.95 -7.54
C GLY A 113 -1.21 13.63 -8.22
N TYR A 114 -1.90 14.46 -7.45
CA TYR A 114 -3.11 15.15 -7.87
C TYR A 114 -3.21 16.56 -7.26
N LEU A 115 -4.07 17.37 -7.84
CA LEU A 115 -4.50 18.66 -7.33
C LEU A 115 -5.94 18.54 -6.81
N PHE A 116 -6.32 19.39 -5.86
CA PHE A 116 -7.73 19.68 -5.57
C PHE A 116 -7.86 21.05 -4.95
N LYS A 117 -9.06 21.62 -4.98
CA LYS A 117 -9.33 22.95 -4.45
C LYS A 117 -10.20 22.90 -3.21
N VAL A 118 -9.83 23.69 -2.22
CA VAL A 118 -10.65 24.00 -1.04
C VAL A 118 -10.85 25.50 -0.99
N ASP A 119 -12.11 25.94 -1.02
CA ASP A 119 -12.49 27.35 -1.14
C ASP A 119 -11.79 28.04 -2.33
N SER A 120 -10.87 28.97 -2.06
CA SER A 120 -10.07 29.67 -3.08
C SER A 120 -8.66 29.13 -3.25
N THR A 121 -8.25 28.13 -2.47
CA THR A 121 -6.88 27.62 -2.44
C THR A 121 -6.78 26.30 -3.18
N THR A 122 -5.88 26.21 -4.15
CA THR A 122 -5.57 24.95 -4.83
C THR A 122 -4.36 24.31 -4.18
N TYR A 123 -4.53 23.06 -3.77
CA TYR A 123 -3.48 22.24 -3.18
C TYR A 123 -2.94 21.29 -4.24
N LYS A 124 -1.63 21.07 -4.20
CA LYS A 124 -0.92 20.07 -4.99
C LYS A 124 -0.32 19.05 -4.05
N ILE A 125 -0.59 17.77 -4.31
CA ILE A 125 -0.30 16.67 -3.41
C ILE A 125 0.49 15.61 -4.17
N TYR A 126 1.57 15.14 -3.57
CA TYR A 126 2.29 13.95 -4.01
C TYR A 126 2.26 12.92 -2.90
N GLN A 127 1.90 11.68 -3.19
CA GLN A 127 1.79 10.62 -2.21
C GLN A 127 2.54 9.37 -2.64
N ARG A 128 3.03 8.63 -1.64
CA ARG A 128 3.49 7.26 -1.78
C ARG A 128 2.67 6.34 -0.89
N TYR A 129 2.31 5.18 -1.42
CA TYR A 129 1.52 4.16 -0.76
C TYR A 129 2.31 2.86 -0.66
N TYR A 130 2.25 2.26 0.51
CA TYR A 130 2.75 0.91 0.79
C TYR A 130 1.60 0.04 1.24
N GLY A 131 1.56 -1.20 0.73
CA GLY A 131 0.62 -2.22 1.12
C GLY A 131 1.28 -3.58 1.01
N LYS A 132 1.36 -4.31 2.11
CA LYS A 132 1.80 -5.71 2.12
C LYS A 132 1.17 -6.43 3.29
N TYR A 133 0.54 -7.57 3.01
CA TYR A 133 -0.25 -8.30 4.00
C TYR A 133 -1.19 -7.32 4.71
N TYR A 134 -1.30 -7.40 6.02
CA TYR A 134 -2.16 -6.56 6.85
C TYR A 134 -1.65 -5.14 7.10
N ASN A 135 -0.53 -4.70 6.51
CA ASN A 135 0.05 -3.38 6.79
C ASN A 135 -0.16 -2.44 5.60
N ALA A 136 -0.67 -1.24 5.90
CA ALA A 136 -0.81 -0.15 4.96
C ALA A 136 -0.08 1.09 5.48
N ALA A 137 0.47 1.87 4.55
CA ALA A 137 0.95 3.21 4.87
C ALA A 137 0.74 4.17 3.71
N SER A 138 0.48 5.43 4.05
CA SER A 138 0.47 6.55 3.12
C SER A 138 1.39 7.66 3.61
N VAL A 139 2.20 8.19 2.70
CA VAL A 139 3.16 9.25 2.96
C VAL A 139 2.90 10.34 1.93
N SER A 140 2.40 11.49 2.36
CA SER A 140 1.99 12.57 1.48
C SER A 140 2.80 13.83 1.71
N PHE A 141 3.04 14.58 0.64
CA PHE A 141 3.53 15.94 0.65
C PHE A 141 2.42 16.84 0.09
N THR A 142 1.93 17.76 0.91
CA THR A 142 0.84 18.68 0.58
C THR A 142 1.36 20.12 0.62
N SER A 143 1.09 20.87 -0.44
CA SER A 143 1.49 22.28 -0.57
C SER A 143 0.48 23.06 -1.43
N THR A 144 0.55 24.40 -1.39
CA THR A 144 -0.06 25.22 -2.43
C THR A 144 0.79 25.17 -3.69
N ILE A 145 0.20 25.45 -4.86
CA ILE A 145 0.92 25.35 -6.15
C ILE A 145 2.21 26.17 -6.15
N GLU A 146 2.20 27.38 -5.59
CA GLU A 146 3.33 28.31 -5.63
C GLU A 146 4.50 27.88 -4.75
N LYS A 147 4.25 27.01 -3.76
CA LYS A 147 5.22 26.60 -2.75
C LYS A 147 5.69 25.17 -2.90
N PHE A 148 5.04 24.40 -3.78
CA PHE A 148 5.30 22.98 -3.95
C PHE A 148 6.78 22.70 -4.20
N ASP A 149 7.38 23.37 -5.19
CA ASP A 149 8.77 23.15 -5.59
C ASP A 149 9.79 23.55 -4.50
N ALA A 150 9.41 24.42 -3.56
CA ALA A 150 10.32 24.90 -2.51
C ALA A 150 10.63 23.82 -1.45
N GLY A 151 9.69 22.89 -1.22
CA GLY A 151 9.81 21.81 -0.22
C GLY A 151 9.89 20.40 -0.82
N PHE A 152 9.53 20.24 -2.09
CA PHE A 152 9.32 18.91 -2.68
C PHE A 152 10.58 18.03 -2.71
N GLU A 153 11.75 18.59 -3.07
CA GLU A 153 13.00 17.83 -3.11
C GLU A 153 13.43 17.32 -1.72
N GLU A 154 13.24 18.11 -0.67
CA GLU A 154 13.53 17.68 0.69
C GLU A 154 12.51 16.65 1.20
N ALA A 155 11.26 16.73 0.76
CA ALA A 155 10.26 15.71 1.03
C ALA A 155 10.62 14.38 0.34
N LEU A 156 11.03 14.42 -0.93
CA LEU A 156 11.47 13.23 -1.67
C LEU A 156 12.68 12.55 -1.03
N LYS A 157 13.63 13.30 -0.46
CA LYS A 157 14.75 12.73 0.31
C LYS A 157 14.25 11.96 1.52
N LEU A 158 13.31 12.53 2.29
CA LEU A 158 12.70 11.83 3.41
C LEU A 158 12.01 10.56 2.94
N PHE A 159 11.18 10.66 1.89
CA PHE A 159 10.37 9.54 1.40
C PHE A 159 11.25 8.41 0.88
N SER A 160 12.38 8.74 0.26
CA SER A 160 13.35 7.76 -0.24
C SER A 160 14.22 7.15 0.87
N GLY A 161 14.26 7.79 2.04
CA GLY A 161 14.91 7.29 3.25
C GLY A 161 14.03 6.36 4.10
N ILE A 162 12.76 6.20 3.77
CA ILE A 162 11.82 5.35 4.52
C ILE A 162 12.24 3.89 4.40
N LYS A 163 12.36 3.22 5.54
CA LYS A 163 12.58 1.78 5.63
C LYS A 163 11.34 1.12 6.18
N VAL A 164 11.01 -0.03 5.61
CA VAL A 164 9.91 -0.88 6.04
C VAL A 164 10.52 -2.08 6.75
N GLU A 165 10.07 -2.36 7.97
CA GLU A 165 10.39 -3.61 8.65
C GLU A 165 9.80 -4.78 7.85
N GLU A 166 10.59 -5.84 7.66
CA GLU A 166 10.14 -7.02 6.94
C GLU A 166 8.99 -7.68 7.69
N ILE A 167 7.86 -7.81 7.00
CA ILE A 167 6.71 -8.57 7.47
C ILE A 167 6.70 -9.87 6.68
N ASP A 168 6.56 -10.98 7.41
CA ASP A 168 6.50 -12.34 6.89
C ASP A 168 5.15 -12.98 7.24
N ASN A 169 4.50 -13.60 6.25
CA ASN A 169 3.31 -14.43 6.41
C ASN A 169 3.46 -15.77 5.68
N LYS A 170 4.68 -16.11 5.28
CA LYS A 170 4.95 -17.22 4.36
C LYS A 170 4.51 -18.57 4.90
N GLU A 171 4.71 -18.82 6.19
CA GLU A 171 4.31 -20.09 6.80
C GLU A 171 2.79 -20.32 6.66
N ASN A 172 1.99 -19.28 6.90
CA ASN A 172 0.54 -19.37 6.81
C ASN A 172 0.05 -19.47 5.37
N GLU A 173 0.66 -18.71 4.45
CA GLU A 173 0.42 -18.87 3.01
C GLU A 173 0.74 -20.29 2.53
N ASP A 174 1.89 -20.85 2.92
CA ASP A 174 2.30 -22.20 2.54
C ASP A 174 1.34 -23.27 3.10
N LYS A 175 0.78 -23.06 4.30
CA LYS A 175 -0.27 -23.94 4.85
C LYS A 175 -1.57 -23.82 4.06
N ALA A 176 -2.04 -22.61 3.76
CA ALA A 176 -3.27 -22.38 3.00
C ALA A 176 -3.16 -22.95 1.58
N LYS A 177 -2.02 -22.75 0.91
CA LYS A 177 -1.73 -23.26 -0.44
C LYS A 177 -1.86 -24.78 -0.56
N LYS A 178 -1.51 -25.55 0.48
CA LYS A 178 -1.71 -27.02 0.48
C LYS A 178 -3.16 -27.43 0.25
N PHE A 179 -4.11 -26.61 0.70
CA PHE A 179 -5.53 -26.83 0.44
C PHE A 179 -5.94 -26.20 -0.90
N LEU A 180 -5.58 -24.93 -1.11
CA LEU A 180 -6.07 -24.08 -2.20
C LEU A 180 -5.57 -24.47 -3.59
N VAL A 181 -4.30 -24.86 -3.73
CA VAL A 181 -3.72 -25.10 -5.06
C VAL A 181 -4.48 -26.22 -5.78
N GLY A 182 -4.82 -25.95 -7.04
CA GLY A 182 -5.64 -26.81 -7.89
C GLY A 182 -6.78 -26.05 -8.56
N GLU A 183 -7.77 -26.82 -9.01
CA GLU A 183 -8.88 -26.34 -9.82
C GLU A 183 -10.21 -26.50 -9.07
N TRP A 184 -11.06 -25.48 -9.15
CA TRP A 184 -12.29 -25.37 -8.38
C TRP A 184 -13.45 -24.96 -9.29
N ASP A 185 -14.48 -25.80 -9.35
CA ASP A 185 -15.78 -25.44 -9.94
C ASP A 185 -16.59 -24.66 -8.89
N LEU A 186 -17.10 -23.48 -9.26
CA LEU A 186 -17.92 -22.64 -8.38
C LEU A 186 -19.42 -22.82 -8.63
N ASN A 187 -19.84 -24.00 -9.08
CA ASN A 187 -21.22 -24.42 -9.29
C ASN A 187 -21.98 -23.46 -10.23
N GLY A 188 -21.40 -23.21 -11.40
CA GLY A 188 -21.99 -22.34 -12.43
C GLY A 188 -21.82 -20.84 -12.19
N LYS A 189 -21.10 -20.42 -11.13
CA LYS A 189 -20.72 -19.01 -10.88
C LYS A 189 -19.30 -18.67 -11.30
N GLY A 190 -18.57 -19.64 -11.86
CA GLY A 190 -17.19 -19.48 -12.28
C GLY A 190 -16.40 -20.78 -12.23
N TYR A 191 -15.14 -20.68 -12.66
CA TYR A 191 -14.14 -21.73 -12.50
C TYR A 191 -12.80 -21.10 -12.10
N LEU A 192 -12.25 -21.49 -10.95
CA LEU A 192 -11.04 -20.88 -10.37
C LEU A 192 -9.88 -21.87 -10.40
N ILE A 193 -8.75 -21.44 -10.93
CA ILE A 193 -7.47 -22.14 -10.89
C ILE A 193 -6.51 -21.34 -10.02
N LEU A 194 -5.96 -22.00 -8.99
CA LEU A 194 -4.95 -21.42 -8.08
C LEU A 194 -3.62 -22.16 -8.28
N ASN A 195 -2.60 -21.43 -8.74
CA ASN A 195 -1.28 -21.98 -9.05
C ASN A 195 -0.32 -21.88 -7.86
N ASP A 196 0.61 -22.82 -7.75
CA ASP A 196 1.60 -22.86 -6.66
C ASP A 196 2.48 -21.59 -6.58
N ASP A 197 2.72 -20.96 -7.73
CA ASP A 197 3.51 -19.73 -7.87
C ASP A 197 2.80 -18.46 -7.35
N GLY A 198 1.55 -18.58 -6.87
CA GLY A 198 0.77 -17.45 -6.36
C GLY A 198 -0.04 -16.71 -7.42
N THR A 199 -0.11 -17.22 -8.65
CA THR A 199 -1.01 -16.71 -9.70
C THR A 199 -2.35 -17.43 -9.69
N TYR A 200 -3.37 -16.80 -10.27
CA TYR A 200 -4.68 -17.41 -10.44
C TYR A 200 -5.31 -17.07 -11.79
N GLU A 201 -6.21 -17.93 -12.25
CA GLU A 201 -7.12 -17.69 -13.37
C GLU A 201 -8.55 -17.95 -12.92
N TRP A 202 -9.46 -17.02 -13.14
CA TRP A 202 -10.89 -17.16 -12.87
C TRP A 202 -11.68 -16.99 -14.16
N TYR A 203 -12.30 -18.06 -14.62
CA TYR A 203 -13.14 -18.11 -15.83
C TYR A 203 -14.61 -17.92 -15.48
N SER A 204 -15.40 -17.44 -16.45
CA SER A 204 -16.86 -17.28 -16.29
C SER A 204 -17.59 -18.57 -15.91
N ASP A 205 -17.08 -19.71 -16.38
CA ASP A 205 -17.61 -21.05 -16.11
C ASP A 205 -16.55 -22.14 -16.38
N ASN A 206 -16.97 -23.41 -16.30
CA ASN A 206 -16.10 -24.57 -16.49
C ASN A 206 -15.66 -24.83 -17.94
N SER A 207 -16.12 -24.04 -18.92
CA SER A 207 -15.62 -24.12 -20.31
C SER A 207 -14.18 -23.61 -20.45
N LYS A 208 -13.72 -22.82 -19.46
CA LYS A 208 -12.39 -22.20 -19.42
C LYS A 208 -12.11 -21.32 -20.65
N ASP A 209 -13.14 -20.62 -21.13
CA ASP A 209 -13.01 -19.68 -22.23
C ASP A 209 -12.12 -18.50 -21.84
N LYS A 210 -10.94 -18.42 -22.46
CA LYS A 210 -9.97 -17.34 -22.23
C LYS A 210 -10.47 -15.97 -22.70
N ASN A 211 -11.55 -15.93 -23.49
CA ASN A 211 -12.19 -14.68 -23.86
C ASN A 211 -13.04 -14.09 -22.73
N ASN A 212 -13.31 -14.85 -21.66
CA ASN A 212 -14.19 -14.46 -20.56
C ASN A 212 -13.60 -14.89 -19.21
N MET A 213 -12.60 -14.15 -18.74
CA MET A 213 -11.86 -14.47 -17.52
C MET A 213 -11.24 -13.24 -16.87
N HIS A 214 -10.80 -13.37 -15.62
CA HIS A 214 -9.83 -12.45 -15.04
C HIS A 214 -8.70 -13.24 -14.38
N TYR A 215 -7.50 -12.65 -14.32
CA TYR A 215 -6.32 -13.27 -13.73
C TYR A 215 -5.52 -12.26 -12.92
N GLY A 216 -4.57 -12.77 -12.15
CA GLY A 216 -3.63 -11.95 -11.38
C GLY A 216 -2.92 -12.80 -10.34
N THR A 217 -2.64 -12.20 -9.19
CA THR A 217 -1.99 -12.87 -8.05
C THR A 217 -2.96 -13.06 -6.90
N TYR A 218 -2.64 -13.97 -5.98
CA TYR A 218 -3.43 -14.19 -4.77
C TYR A 218 -2.56 -14.26 -3.53
N GLY A 219 -3.13 -13.79 -2.42
CA GLY A 219 -2.63 -13.99 -1.07
C GLY A 219 -3.59 -14.89 -0.30
N CYS A 220 -3.12 -15.53 0.77
CA CYS A 220 -3.99 -16.38 1.57
C CYS A 220 -3.50 -16.54 3.00
N ASP A 221 -4.42 -16.89 3.90
CA ASP A 221 -4.09 -17.10 5.30
C ASP A 221 -4.95 -18.20 5.91
N VAL A 222 -4.37 -18.95 6.84
CA VAL A 222 -5.08 -19.95 7.66
C VAL A 222 -5.52 -19.38 9.00
N GLU A 223 -5.02 -18.21 9.38
CA GLU A 223 -5.42 -17.51 10.59
C GLU A 223 -5.52 -16.00 10.36
N ASN A 224 -6.52 -15.37 10.98
CA ASN A 224 -6.67 -13.92 10.97
C ASN A 224 -7.46 -13.50 12.21
N VAL A 225 -6.72 -13.10 13.25
CA VAL A 225 -7.30 -12.73 14.55
C VAL A 225 -8.25 -11.53 14.43
N ASP A 226 -7.94 -10.57 13.55
CA ASP A 226 -8.76 -9.38 13.33
C ASP A 226 -10.11 -9.72 12.66
N MET A 227 -10.19 -10.88 11.99
CA MET A 227 -11.42 -11.47 11.45
C MET A 227 -12.01 -12.59 12.33
N ASN A 228 -11.44 -12.85 13.51
CA ASN A 228 -11.80 -13.98 14.39
C ASN A 228 -11.77 -15.33 13.65
N MET A 229 -10.76 -15.53 12.80
CA MET A 229 -10.47 -16.77 12.08
C MET A 229 -9.24 -17.44 12.68
N TYR A 230 -9.37 -18.70 13.09
CA TYR A 230 -8.28 -19.52 13.63
C TYR A 230 -7.95 -20.69 12.70
N GLU A 231 -6.73 -21.22 12.81
CA GLU A 231 -6.32 -22.39 12.03
C GLU A 231 -7.31 -23.56 12.23
N GLY A 232 -7.88 -24.04 11.13
CA GLY A 232 -8.88 -25.11 11.12
C GLY A 232 -10.33 -24.64 10.93
N ASP A 233 -10.60 -23.34 11.03
CA ASP A 233 -11.94 -22.79 10.75
C ASP A 233 -12.19 -22.68 9.23
N GLY A 234 -11.15 -22.30 8.49
CA GLY A 234 -11.24 -22.01 7.07
C GLY A 234 -9.98 -21.36 6.53
N ILE A 235 -10.13 -20.70 5.39
CA ILE A 235 -9.06 -19.97 4.69
C ILE A 235 -9.56 -18.59 4.31
N TYR A 236 -8.77 -17.57 4.64
CA TYR A 236 -8.86 -16.27 4.00
C TYR A 236 -8.12 -16.33 2.66
N LEU A 237 -8.80 -15.99 1.58
CA LEU A 237 -8.25 -15.90 0.24
C LEU A 237 -8.47 -14.48 -0.26
N VAL A 238 -7.42 -13.84 -0.78
CA VAL A 238 -7.54 -12.56 -1.46
C VAL A 238 -7.01 -12.69 -2.88
N LEU A 239 -7.77 -12.19 -3.84
CA LEU A 239 -7.36 -12.09 -5.23
C LEU A 239 -7.01 -10.63 -5.55
N PHE A 240 -5.90 -10.41 -6.23
CA PHE A 240 -5.46 -9.14 -6.79
C PHE A 240 -5.53 -9.23 -8.31
N PRO A 241 -6.66 -8.83 -8.92
CA PRO A 241 -6.82 -8.91 -10.37
C PRO A 241 -5.90 -7.92 -11.07
N GLU A 242 -5.21 -8.40 -12.10
CA GLU A 242 -4.33 -7.61 -12.96
C GLU A 242 -5.00 -7.25 -14.27
N ALA A 243 -5.81 -8.16 -14.81
CA ALA A 243 -6.57 -7.94 -16.04
C ALA A 243 -7.93 -8.64 -16.02
N LEU A 244 -8.89 -8.06 -16.74
CA LEU A 244 -10.21 -8.60 -17.02
C LEU A 244 -10.38 -8.71 -18.54
N ILE A 245 -10.69 -9.91 -19.02
CA ILE A 245 -10.95 -10.21 -20.43
C ILE A 245 -12.44 -10.48 -20.61
N VAL A 246 -13.11 -9.70 -21.46
CA VAL A 246 -14.52 -9.87 -21.83
C VAL A 246 -14.63 -9.90 -23.33
N ASP A 247 -15.22 -10.96 -23.88
CA ASP A 247 -15.30 -11.21 -25.33
C ASP A 247 -13.94 -11.07 -26.06
N GLY A 248 -12.85 -11.43 -25.37
CA GLY A 248 -11.48 -11.38 -25.89
C GLY A 248 -10.82 -10.00 -25.83
N GLU A 249 -11.51 -8.98 -25.32
CA GLU A 249 -10.96 -7.64 -25.11
C GLU A 249 -10.44 -7.51 -23.67
N GLU A 250 -9.16 -7.16 -23.54
CA GLU A 250 -8.51 -6.93 -22.26
C GLU A 250 -8.83 -5.51 -21.75
N SER A 251 -9.25 -5.42 -20.49
CA SER A 251 -9.50 -4.18 -19.78
C SER A 251 -8.85 -4.24 -18.40
N ALA A 252 -8.51 -3.06 -17.87
CA ALA A 252 -8.08 -2.96 -16.48
C ALA A 252 -9.21 -3.40 -15.56
N SER A 253 -8.91 -4.22 -14.55
CA SER A 253 -9.90 -4.63 -13.56
C SER A 253 -10.48 -3.41 -12.84
N LEU A 254 -11.82 -3.36 -12.74
CA LEU A 254 -12.51 -2.32 -11.96
C LEU A 254 -12.28 -2.47 -10.45
N GLN A 255 -11.78 -3.62 -9.99
CA GLN A 255 -11.48 -3.89 -8.60
C GLN A 255 -10.06 -4.43 -8.46
N TYR A 256 -9.24 -3.74 -7.68
CA TYR A 256 -7.83 -4.11 -7.42
C TYR A 256 -7.67 -5.23 -6.39
N LYS A 257 -8.77 -5.62 -5.72
CA LYS A 257 -8.74 -6.57 -4.63
C LYS A 257 -10.11 -7.19 -4.40
N ASN A 258 -10.16 -8.51 -4.23
CA ASN A 258 -11.35 -9.27 -3.84
C ASN A 258 -11.03 -10.19 -2.66
N ASP A 259 -11.72 -9.96 -1.55
CA ASP A 259 -11.54 -10.71 -0.30
C ASP A 259 -12.57 -11.83 -0.18
N TYR A 260 -12.11 -13.03 0.16
CA TYR A 260 -12.94 -14.21 0.33
C TYR A 260 -12.63 -14.96 1.62
N PHE A 261 -13.64 -15.62 2.16
CA PHE A 261 -13.51 -16.60 3.24
C PHE A 261 -14.05 -17.94 2.76
N ILE A 262 -13.27 -19.00 2.91
CA ILE A 262 -13.62 -20.38 2.54
C ILE A 262 -13.72 -21.20 3.83
N SER A 263 -14.86 -21.82 4.06
CA SER A 263 -15.07 -22.69 5.23
C SER A 263 -14.48 -24.08 4.98
N PHE A 264 -13.88 -24.69 6.01
CA PHE A 264 -13.56 -26.13 5.97
C PHE A 264 -14.74 -27.03 6.33
N GLU A 265 -15.79 -26.48 6.94
CA GLU A 265 -17.06 -27.19 7.11
C GLU A 265 -17.74 -27.35 5.75
N LYS A 266 -17.82 -28.59 5.28
CA LYS A 266 -18.45 -28.91 4.02
C LYS A 266 -19.97 -28.82 4.11
N ASP A 267 -20.60 -28.48 2.99
CA ASP A 267 -22.05 -28.53 2.84
C ASP A 267 -22.56 -29.98 2.62
N GLU A 268 -23.88 -30.12 2.45
CA GLU A 268 -24.55 -31.40 2.24
C GLU A 268 -24.07 -32.16 0.98
N ASN A 269 -23.42 -31.45 0.04
CA ASN A 269 -22.91 -32.00 -1.23
C ASN A 269 -21.39 -32.23 -1.19
N ASP A 270 -20.79 -32.31 0.00
CA ASP A 270 -19.34 -32.46 0.21
C ASP A 270 -18.51 -31.34 -0.43
N SER A 271 -19.12 -30.15 -0.62
CA SER A 271 -18.50 -28.97 -1.22
C SER A 271 -18.16 -27.92 -0.18
N TYR A 272 -17.23 -27.02 -0.48
CA TYR A 272 -16.74 -25.99 0.45
C TYR A 272 -17.47 -24.66 0.23
N PRO A 273 -18.17 -24.11 1.23
CA PRO A 273 -18.76 -22.77 1.13
C PRO A 273 -17.66 -21.70 1.06
N MET A 274 -17.82 -20.75 0.14
CA MET A 274 -16.97 -19.55 0.06
C MET A 274 -17.84 -18.30 -0.03
N VAL A 275 -17.42 -17.24 0.64
CA VAL A 275 -18.10 -15.95 0.60
C VAL A 275 -17.12 -14.86 0.19
N ASN A 276 -17.52 -13.99 -0.74
CA ASN A 276 -16.83 -12.72 -0.95
C ASN A 276 -17.21 -11.77 0.18
N ILE A 277 -16.23 -11.32 0.95
CA ILE A 277 -16.44 -10.53 2.18
C ILE A 277 -16.96 -9.12 1.86
N GLY A 278 -16.57 -8.56 0.72
CA GLY A 278 -16.98 -7.22 0.30
C GLY A 278 -18.40 -7.18 -0.27
N THR A 279 -18.83 -8.22 -0.98
CA THR A 279 -20.12 -8.26 -1.68
C THR A 279 -21.15 -9.19 -1.04
N TYR A 280 -20.75 -10.00 -0.05
CA TYR A 280 -21.53 -11.09 0.53
C TYR A 280 -22.00 -12.15 -0.48
N THR A 281 -21.40 -12.18 -1.66
CA THR A 281 -21.72 -13.19 -2.67
C THR A 281 -21.24 -14.56 -2.22
N LEU A 282 -22.14 -15.54 -2.21
CA LEU A 282 -21.86 -16.92 -1.83
C LEU A 282 -21.51 -17.77 -3.06
N TYR A 283 -20.52 -18.65 -2.88
CA TYR A 283 -20.06 -19.65 -3.83
C TYR A 283 -20.00 -21.02 -3.13
N THR A 284 -20.10 -22.08 -3.93
CA THR A 284 -19.91 -23.46 -3.50
C THR A 284 -18.77 -24.04 -4.32
N LEU A 285 -17.67 -24.40 -3.66
CA LEU A 285 -16.45 -24.87 -4.31
C LEU A 285 -16.40 -26.39 -4.29
N THR A 286 -16.25 -26.97 -5.48
CA THR A 286 -15.99 -28.40 -5.65
C THR A 286 -14.63 -28.58 -6.31
N LYS A 287 -13.70 -29.22 -5.59
CA LYS A 287 -12.35 -29.51 -6.10
C LYS A 287 -12.42 -30.53 -7.24
N GLN A 288 -11.69 -30.26 -8.33
CA GLN A 288 -11.61 -31.13 -9.51
C GLN A 288 -10.39 -32.07 -9.50
#